data_AF-A0A6I2X2W2-F1
#
_entry.id   AF-A0A6I2X2W2-F1
#
_cell.length_a   1.000
_cell.length_b   1.000
_cell.length_c   1.000
_cell.angle_alpha   90.00
_cell.angle_beta   90.00
_cell.angle_gamma   90.00
#
_symmetry.space_group_name_H-M   'P 1'
#
loop_
_entity.id
_entity.type
_entity.pdbx_description
1 polymer ?
#
loop_
_entity_poly.entity_id
_entity_poly.type
_entity_poly.pdbx_seq_one_letter_code
_entity_poly.pdbx_strand_id
1 'polypeptide(L)'
;ALRLLSTGLSQAGYVTVATIMGLENVLDRNEGFRLQVAGRDRARDPDVYFVRVFGVPAPGATWAWRFGGHHVSVNHLVVDGVLAATTPCFLGADPAESALLGPHFLRPLGAVEDLGRELVRSLDADQLVRALISPRAPLDLVSGNRSETRPGDTPMHLAEIWRDAFPAEVHDVIMARTRAEELRIGFGAEHVDLVRMPASPNGIRADLLSPAQQELLRSLLDTYLGRMPDDVAGVEAAKYAGAGLNGLHFAWAGGLEKGQPHYYRIGGPRLMVEYDNAQNGVNHVHSVWRDPAGDFGHDVLGEHLRSHH
;
A
#
# COMPACT_ATOMS: atom_id res chain seq x y z
N ALA A 1 11.92 -2.25 -19.49
CA ALA A 1 11.25 -2.07 -18.19
C ALA A 1 10.08 -3.02 -18.01
N LEU A 2 8.97 -2.87 -18.77
CA LEU A 2 7.74 -3.65 -18.56
C LEU A 2 7.92 -5.18 -18.65
N ARG A 3 8.82 -5.68 -19.53
CA ARG A 3 9.17 -7.11 -19.59
C ARG A 3 9.79 -7.64 -18.30
N LEU A 4 10.56 -6.83 -17.57
CA LEU A 4 11.12 -7.23 -16.27
C LEU A 4 10.04 -7.17 -15.20
N LEU A 5 9.19 -6.13 -15.23
CA LEU A 5 8.06 -6.02 -14.32
C LEU A 5 7.13 -7.25 -14.41
N SER A 6 6.82 -7.72 -15.62
CA SER A 6 5.97 -8.89 -15.84
C SER A 6 6.57 -10.20 -15.32
N THR A 7 7.88 -10.29 -15.08
CA THR A 7 8.46 -11.50 -14.47
C THR A 7 8.37 -11.50 -12.94
N GLY A 8 8.15 -10.34 -12.33
CA GLY A 8 8.03 -10.19 -10.87
C GLY A 8 6.59 -10.09 -10.38
N LEU A 9 5.59 -10.29 -11.23
CA LEU A 9 4.18 -10.19 -10.88
C LEU A 9 3.41 -11.38 -11.48
N SER A 10 2.30 -11.75 -10.85
CA SER A 10 1.30 -12.58 -11.53
C SER A 10 0.68 -11.82 -12.70
N GLN A 11 -0.09 -12.52 -13.54
CA GLN A 11 -0.88 -11.85 -14.57
C GLN A 11 -1.85 -10.81 -13.98
N ALA A 12 -2.51 -11.13 -12.86
CA ALA A 12 -3.41 -10.21 -12.18
C ALA A 12 -2.66 -8.98 -11.65
N GLY A 13 -1.52 -9.19 -10.98
CA GLY A 13 -0.65 -8.10 -10.49
C GLY A 13 -0.17 -7.19 -11.62
N TYR A 14 0.26 -7.76 -12.75
CA TYR A 14 0.70 -6.99 -13.91
C TYR A 14 -0.44 -6.20 -14.56
N VAL A 15 -1.62 -6.79 -14.70
CA VAL A 15 -2.82 -6.08 -15.20
C VAL A 15 -3.16 -4.90 -14.29
N THR A 16 -3.14 -5.09 -12.97
CA THR A 16 -3.40 -4.01 -12.00
C THR A 16 -2.38 -2.89 -12.15
N VAL A 17 -1.08 -3.20 -12.20
CA VAL A 17 -0.02 -2.18 -12.36
C VAL A 17 -0.15 -1.44 -13.69
N ALA A 18 -0.35 -2.13 -14.80
CA ALA A 18 -0.51 -1.50 -16.11
C ALA A 18 -1.72 -0.56 -16.15
N THR A 19 -2.81 -0.96 -15.47
CA THR A 19 -4.01 -0.13 -15.35
C THR A 19 -3.76 1.12 -14.51
N ILE A 20 -3.09 0.98 -13.36
CA ILE A 20 -2.70 2.11 -12.49
C ILE A 20 -1.83 3.12 -13.26
N MET A 21 -0.81 2.64 -13.97
CA MET A 21 0.03 3.51 -14.81
C MET A 21 -0.79 4.25 -15.86
N GLY A 22 -1.76 3.57 -16.49
CA GLY A 22 -2.66 4.18 -17.46
C GLY A 22 -3.57 5.26 -16.88
N LEU A 23 -3.99 5.12 -15.62
CA LEU A 23 -4.84 6.08 -14.91
C LEU A 23 -4.16 7.43 -14.67
N GLU A 24 -2.84 7.52 -14.76
CA GLU A 24 -2.14 8.82 -14.74
C GLU A 24 -2.68 9.78 -15.82
N ASN A 25 -3.13 9.26 -16.97
CA ASN A 25 -3.79 10.09 -18.00
C ASN A 25 -5.13 10.67 -17.53
N VAL A 26 -5.89 9.90 -16.77
CA VAL A 26 -7.19 10.32 -16.24
C VAL A 26 -6.98 11.32 -15.12
N LEU A 27 -6.02 11.08 -14.25
CA LEU A 27 -5.65 12.00 -13.18
C LEU A 27 -5.21 13.35 -13.73
N ASP A 28 -4.33 13.37 -14.73
CA ASP A 28 -3.88 14.60 -15.39
C ASP A 28 -5.06 15.43 -15.91
N ARG A 29 -6.03 14.76 -16.54
CA ARG A 29 -7.26 15.39 -17.03
C ARG A 29 -8.11 15.95 -15.89
N ASN A 30 -8.28 15.18 -14.81
CA ASN A 30 -9.06 15.60 -13.64
C ASN A 30 -8.44 16.82 -12.95
N GLU A 31 -7.11 16.91 -12.96
CA GLU A 31 -6.34 18.06 -12.46
C GLU A 31 -6.19 19.19 -13.50
N GLY A 32 -6.80 19.04 -14.68
CA GLY A 32 -6.86 20.06 -15.73
C GLY A 32 -5.59 20.25 -16.55
N PHE A 33 -4.69 19.26 -16.58
CA PHE A 33 -3.42 19.26 -17.32
C PHE A 33 -2.47 20.41 -16.91
N ARG A 34 -2.45 20.75 -15.62
CA ARG A 34 -1.72 21.93 -15.11
C ARG A 34 -0.47 21.59 -14.32
N LEU A 35 -0.37 20.36 -13.82
CA LEU A 35 0.70 20.01 -12.90
C LEU A 35 2.00 19.75 -13.68
N GLN A 36 3.02 20.53 -13.37
CA GLN A 36 4.38 20.41 -13.90
C GLN A 36 5.33 20.06 -12.76
N VAL A 37 6.25 19.11 -12.98
CA VAL A 37 7.20 18.66 -11.96
C VAL A 37 8.58 18.45 -12.59
N ALA A 38 9.63 18.93 -11.90
CA ALA A 38 11.03 18.66 -12.23
C ALA A 38 11.42 18.94 -13.71
N GLY A 39 10.94 20.05 -14.27
CA GLY A 39 11.25 20.45 -15.65
C GLY A 39 10.53 19.64 -16.73
N ARG A 40 9.48 18.88 -16.36
CA ARG A 40 8.57 18.23 -17.31
C ARG A 40 7.28 19.02 -17.44
N ASP A 41 6.80 19.12 -18.68
CA ASP A 41 5.52 19.75 -19.01
C ASP A 41 4.31 18.99 -18.44
N ARG A 42 4.51 17.72 -18.10
CA ARG A 42 3.49 16.81 -17.59
C ARG A 42 3.98 16.07 -16.35
N ALA A 43 3.32 16.30 -15.22
CA ALA A 43 3.64 15.59 -13.97
C ALA A 43 2.94 14.23 -13.87
N ARG A 44 1.70 14.13 -14.33
CA ARG A 44 0.89 12.90 -14.32
C ARG A 44 1.09 12.16 -15.64
N ASP A 45 2.12 11.32 -15.68
CA ASP A 45 2.61 10.73 -16.93
C ASP A 45 2.86 9.22 -16.78
N PRO A 46 2.16 8.37 -17.54
CA PRO A 46 2.40 6.91 -17.58
C PRO A 46 3.84 6.53 -17.95
N ASP A 47 4.61 7.42 -18.57
CA ASP A 47 6.01 7.18 -18.94
C ASP A 47 7.00 7.53 -17.81
N VAL A 48 6.53 8.04 -16.67
CA VAL A 48 7.35 8.40 -15.49
C VAL A 48 7.40 7.24 -14.48
N TYR A 49 7.79 6.07 -14.98
CA TYR A 49 8.07 4.88 -14.16
C TYR A 49 9.45 4.34 -14.50
N PHE A 50 10.21 4.00 -13.46
CA PHE A 50 11.62 3.67 -13.59
C PHE A 50 11.92 2.29 -13.04
N VAL A 51 12.80 1.58 -13.73
CA VAL A 51 13.49 0.41 -13.18
C VAL A 51 14.79 0.87 -12.55
N ARG A 52 15.07 0.42 -11.34
CA ARG A 52 16.39 0.50 -10.71
C ARG A 52 16.88 -0.92 -10.45
N VAL A 53 18.13 -1.19 -10.76
CA VAL A 53 18.79 -2.48 -10.53
C VAL A 53 19.91 -2.25 -9.52
N PHE A 54 20.02 -3.13 -8.54
CA PHE A 54 21.03 -3.11 -7.49
C PHE A 54 21.84 -4.40 -7.55
N GLY A 55 23.16 -4.28 -7.58
CA GLY A 55 24.06 -5.40 -7.90
C GLY A 55 24.11 -5.71 -9.40
N VAL A 56 24.75 -6.82 -9.76
CA VAL A 56 24.94 -7.26 -11.14
C VAL A 56 24.13 -8.54 -11.40
N PRO A 57 23.12 -8.51 -12.28
CA PRO A 57 22.37 -9.71 -12.62
C PRO A 57 23.27 -10.76 -13.26
N ALA A 58 23.45 -11.89 -12.60
CA ALA A 58 24.20 -13.04 -13.09
C ALA A 58 23.69 -14.34 -12.45
N PRO A 59 23.89 -15.51 -13.08
CA PRO A 59 23.61 -16.80 -12.45
C PRO A 59 24.39 -16.93 -11.13
N GLY A 60 23.70 -17.34 -10.05
CA GLY A 60 24.32 -17.47 -8.72
C GLY A 60 24.65 -16.14 -8.03
N ALA A 61 24.19 -15.00 -8.55
CA ALA A 61 24.40 -13.70 -7.91
C ALA A 61 23.20 -13.28 -7.08
N THR A 62 23.48 -12.52 -6.01
CA THR A 62 22.48 -11.73 -5.31
C THR A 62 22.33 -10.37 -5.97
N TRP A 63 21.14 -10.05 -6.43
CA TRP A 63 20.82 -8.76 -7.03
C TRP A 63 19.34 -8.43 -6.81
N ALA A 64 19.03 -7.15 -6.78
CA ALA A 64 17.66 -6.67 -6.58
C ALA A 64 17.25 -5.77 -7.73
N TRP A 65 15.94 -5.62 -7.91
CA TRP A 65 15.40 -4.61 -8.78
C TRP A 65 14.12 -4.02 -8.19
N ARG A 66 13.89 -2.75 -8.51
CA ARG A 66 12.70 -2.02 -8.16
C ARG A 66 12.08 -1.45 -9.41
N PHE A 67 10.77 -1.53 -9.50
CA PHE A 67 9.97 -0.77 -10.46
C PHE A 67 9.11 0.23 -9.69
N GLY A 68 9.15 1.51 -10.04
CA GLY A 68 8.26 2.45 -9.40
C GLY A 68 8.13 3.81 -10.07
N GLY A 69 7.10 4.52 -9.64
CA GLY A 69 6.65 5.83 -10.09
C GLY A 69 5.57 6.33 -9.14
N HIS A 70 4.73 7.26 -9.60
CA HIS A 70 3.77 8.00 -8.77
C HIS A 70 2.92 7.10 -7.84
N HIS A 71 2.24 6.08 -8.37
CA HIS A 71 1.37 5.16 -7.60
C HIS A 71 1.82 3.69 -7.57
N VAL A 72 3.07 3.38 -7.94
CA VAL A 72 3.55 1.98 -7.96
C VAL A 72 4.93 1.92 -7.34
N SER A 73 5.15 0.94 -6.46
CA SER A 73 6.48 0.58 -6.00
C SER A 73 6.53 -0.93 -5.75
N VAL A 74 7.19 -1.65 -6.66
CA VAL A 74 7.42 -3.10 -6.60
C VAL A 74 8.90 -3.33 -6.35
N ASN A 75 9.22 -4.15 -5.36
CA ASN A 75 10.60 -4.45 -4.95
C ASN A 75 10.82 -5.96 -4.99
N HIS A 76 11.93 -6.39 -5.58
CA HIS A 76 12.30 -7.79 -5.70
C HIS A 76 13.77 -8.00 -5.41
N LEU A 77 14.07 -9.00 -4.58
CA LEU A 77 15.42 -9.51 -4.35
C LEU A 77 15.54 -10.90 -4.97
N VAL A 78 16.60 -11.12 -5.73
CA VAL A 78 16.97 -12.42 -6.27
C VAL A 78 18.27 -12.88 -5.58
N VAL A 79 18.28 -14.09 -5.04
CA VAL A 79 19.44 -14.76 -4.44
C VAL A 79 19.60 -16.10 -5.12
N ASP A 80 20.76 -16.37 -5.71
CA ASP A 80 21.06 -17.62 -6.42
C ASP A 80 20.01 -18.00 -7.48
N GLY A 81 19.47 -16.99 -8.17
CA GLY A 81 18.43 -17.18 -9.20
C GLY A 81 17.02 -17.44 -8.65
N VAL A 82 16.83 -17.39 -7.33
CA VAL A 82 15.53 -17.55 -6.66
C VAL A 82 15.02 -16.21 -6.18
N LEU A 83 13.71 -15.96 -6.33
CA LEU A 83 13.07 -14.76 -5.78
C LEU A 83 12.97 -14.88 -4.26
N ALA A 84 13.82 -14.15 -3.54
CA ALA A 84 14.01 -14.26 -2.11
C ALA A 84 13.15 -13.28 -1.29
N ALA A 85 12.79 -12.12 -1.87
CA ALA A 85 11.88 -11.16 -1.25
C ALA A 85 11.11 -10.38 -2.31
N THR A 86 9.86 -10.04 -2.00
CA THR A 86 8.92 -9.34 -2.90
C THR A 86 8.29 -8.09 -2.26
N THR A 87 8.78 -7.72 -1.07
CA THR A 87 8.27 -6.61 -0.26
C THR A 87 9.30 -5.50 -0.04
N PRO A 88 8.86 -4.25 0.18
CA PRO A 88 7.46 -3.79 0.17
C PRO A 88 6.86 -3.80 -1.24
N CYS A 89 5.57 -4.03 -1.37
CA CYS A 89 4.84 -3.91 -2.62
C CYS A 89 3.65 -2.97 -2.43
N PHE A 90 3.80 -1.77 -2.96
CA PHE A 90 2.84 -0.67 -2.89
C PHE A 90 2.15 -0.50 -4.24
N LEU A 91 0.83 -0.42 -4.20
CA LEU A 91 -0.04 -0.08 -5.32
C LEU A 91 -1.06 0.96 -4.84
N GLY A 92 -1.09 2.10 -5.52
CA GLY A 92 -2.11 3.12 -5.36
C GLY A 92 -2.93 3.31 -6.64
N ALA A 93 -4.07 3.96 -6.54
CA ALA A 93 -4.82 4.42 -7.70
C ALA A 93 -5.51 5.76 -7.39
N ASP A 94 -5.18 6.78 -8.17
CA ASP A 94 -5.88 8.06 -8.22
C ASP A 94 -6.18 8.36 -9.70
N PRO A 95 -7.44 8.33 -10.12
CA PRO A 95 -8.63 8.01 -9.33
C PRO A 95 -8.74 6.52 -8.96
N ALA A 96 -9.26 6.21 -7.76
CA ALA A 96 -9.54 4.85 -7.29
C ALA A 96 -10.69 4.17 -8.07
N GLU A 97 -11.67 4.97 -8.48
CA GLU A 97 -12.83 4.62 -9.28
C GLU A 97 -12.91 5.60 -10.46
N SER A 98 -12.98 5.05 -11.69
CA SER A 98 -13.09 5.84 -12.91
C SER A 98 -14.21 5.32 -13.80
N ALA A 99 -15.05 6.21 -14.32
CA ALA A 99 -16.18 5.82 -15.18
C ALA A 99 -15.70 5.20 -16.50
N LEU A 100 -16.28 4.06 -16.87
CA LEU A 100 -16.15 3.45 -18.19
C LEU A 100 -17.38 3.79 -19.04
N LEU A 101 -17.36 3.41 -20.32
CA LEU A 101 -18.55 3.49 -21.15
C LEU A 101 -19.69 2.64 -20.54
N GLY A 102 -20.87 3.24 -20.38
CA GLY A 102 -22.02 2.60 -19.72
C GLY A 102 -22.02 2.79 -18.20
N PRO A 103 -22.74 1.95 -17.44
CA PRO A 103 -22.88 2.08 -15.98
C PRO A 103 -21.72 1.44 -15.19
N HIS A 104 -20.60 1.15 -15.85
CA HIS A 104 -19.48 0.43 -15.25
C HIS A 104 -18.36 1.37 -14.84
N PHE A 105 -17.58 0.94 -13.85
CA PHE A 105 -16.42 1.67 -13.36
C PHE A 105 -15.18 0.78 -13.41
N LEU A 106 -14.05 1.39 -13.70
CA LEU A 106 -12.73 0.81 -13.53
C LEU A 106 -12.28 1.06 -12.08
N ARG A 107 -12.05 -0.03 -11.33
CA ARG A 107 -11.57 -0.01 -9.93
C ARG A 107 -10.39 -0.97 -9.78
N PRO A 108 -9.15 -0.57 -10.09
CA PRO A 108 -8.01 -1.50 -10.13
C PRO A 108 -7.74 -2.20 -8.79
N LEU A 109 -8.09 -1.55 -7.68
CA LEU A 109 -7.95 -2.08 -6.32
C LEU A 109 -9.32 -2.34 -5.64
N GLY A 110 -10.40 -2.46 -6.43
CA GLY A 110 -11.76 -2.63 -5.92
C GLY A 110 -11.93 -3.87 -5.03
N ALA A 111 -11.34 -5.01 -5.40
CA ALA A 111 -11.41 -6.23 -4.59
C ALA A 111 -10.72 -6.06 -3.22
N VAL A 112 -9.62 -5.29 -3.16
CA VAL A 112 -8.87 -5.00 -1.94
C VAL A 112 -9.70 -4.14 -0.98
N GLU A 113 -10.51 -3.22 -1.52
CA GLU A 113 -11.47 -2.42 -0.77
C GLU A 113 -12.67 -3.25 -0.30
N ASP A 114 -13.30 -3.95 -1.25
CA ASP A 114 -14.60 -4.60 -1.06
C ASP A 114 -14.48 -5.74 -0.04
N LEU A 115 -13.42 -6.56 -0.10
CA LEU A 115 -13.17 -7.62 0.88
C LEU A 115 -12.80 -7.07 2.28
N GLY A 116 -12.08 -5.94 2.35
CA GLY A 116 -11.80 -5.27 3.62
C GLY A 116 -13.09 -4.76 4.29
N ARG A 117 -13.99 -4.17 3.50
CA ARG A 117 -15.32 -3.74 3.95
C ARG A 117 -16.20 -4.92 4.33
N GLU A 118 -16.22 -5.98 3.53
CA GLU A 118 -17.01 -7.18 3.80
C GLU A 118 -16.58 -7.80 5.13
N LEU A 119 -15.27 -7.92 5.38
CA LEU A 119 -14.74 -8.43 6.64
C LEU A 119 -15.20 -7.57 7.83
N VAL A 120 -14.97 -6.25 7.83
CA VAL A 120 -15.35 -5.42 8.99
C VAL A 120 -16.87 -5.41 9.22
N ARG A 121 -17.67 -5.46 8.16
CA ARG A 121 -19.14 -5.46 8.24
C ARG A 121 -19.70 -6.80 8.70
N SER A 122 -18.95 -7.88 8.52
CA SER A 122 -19.33 -9.21 9.01
C SER A 122 -19.10 -9.39 10.51
N LEU A 123 -18.37 -8.47 11.16
CA LEU A 123 -18.08 -8.53 12.60
C LEU A 123 -19.33 -8.27 13.43
N ASP A 124 -19.50 -9.03 14.51
CA ASP A 124 -20.48 -8.70 15.54
C ASP A 124 -20.05 -7.48 16.36
N ALA A 125 -20.90 -7.02 17.28
CA ALA A 125 -20.64 -5.82 18.06
C ALA A 125 -19.35 -5.91 18.91
N ASP A 126 -19.10 -7.07 19.54
CA ASP A 126 -17.92 -7.27 20.39
C ASP A 126 -16.64 -7.36 19.55
N GLN A 127 -16.74 -8.01 18.39
CA GLN A 127 -15.65 -8.11 17.44
C GLN A 127 -15.31 -6.75 16.82
N LEU A 128 -16.33 -5.96 16.45
CA LEU A 128 -16.16 -4.63 15.89
C LEU A 128 -15.48 -3.68 16.88
N VAL A 129 -15.84 -3.73 18.17
CA VAL A 129 -15.17 -2.94 19.22
C VAL A 129 -13.67 -3.28 19.29
N ARG A 130 -13.28 -4.53 19.04
CA ARG A 130 -11.88 -4.96 19.02
C ARG A 130 -11.15 -4.56 17.74
N ALA A 131 -11.84 -4.56 16.61
CA ALA A 131 -11.28 -4.22 15.31
C ALA A 131 -11.13 -2.70 15.10
N LEU A 132 -12.08 -1.91 15.60
CA LEU A 132 -12.12 -0.47 15.38
C LEU A 132 -11.06 0.26 16.24
N ILE A 133 -9.97 0.67 15.61
CA ILE A 133 -8.87 1.37 16.30
C ILE A 133 -9.06 2.88 16.35
N SER A 134 -9.83 3.45 15.41
CA SER A 134 -10.13 4.89 15.36
C SER A 134 -11.47 5.15 14.67
N PRO A 135 -12.30 6.09 15.15
CA PRO A 135 -13.52 6.48 14.44
C PRO A 135 -13.25 7.24 13.13
N ARG A 136 -12.00 7.69 12.90
CA ARG A 136 -11.58 8.44 11.72
C ARG A 136 -10.37 7.79 11.07
N ALA A 137 -10.42 7.62 9.76
CA ALA A 137 -9.28 7.16 8.97
C ALA A 137 -8.23 8.28 8.85
N PRO A 138 -6.92 7.95 8.81
CA PRO A 138 -5.90 8.88 8.37
C PRO A 138 -6.12 9.29 6.91
N LEU A 139 -5.34 10.25 6.41
CA LEU A 139 -5.35 10.59 4.98
C LEU A 139 -4.49 9.66 4.12
N ASP A 140 -3.58 8.90 4.73
CA ASP A 140 -2.65 8.04 4.01
C ASP A 140 -2.18 6.89 4.93
N LEU A 141 -1.43 5.96 4.36
CA LEU A 141 -0.76 4.87 5.06
C LEU A 141 0.12 5.42 6.18
N VAL A 142 0.03 4.83 7.37
CA VAL A 142 0.80 5.26 8.53
C VAL A 142 2.29 4.97 8.30
N SER A 143 2.63 3.88 7.60
CA SER A 143 4.03 3.59 7.26
C SER A 143 4.66 4.59 6.28
N GLY A 144 3.85 5.26 5.46
CA GLY A 144 4.32 6.18 4.43
C GLY A 144 5.37 5.54 3.52
N ASN A 145 6.46 6.26 3.25
CA ASN A 145 7.58 5.75 2.44
C ASN A 145 8.80 5.34 3.27
N ARG A 146 8.62 5.05 4.57
CA ARG A 146 9.73 4.65 5.45
C ARG A 146 10.29 3.30 5.03
N SER A 147 11.62 3.19 4.99
CA SER A 147 12.31 1.92 4.76
C SER A 147 12.04 0.91 5.87
N GLU A 148 11.81 1.38 7.10
CA GLU A 148 11.44 0.56 8.26
C GLU A 148 10.31 1.25 9.01
N THR A 149 9.34 0.48 9.51
CA THR A 149 8.32 0.96 10.44
C THR A 149 8.74 0.69 11.88
N ARG A 150 8.48 1.65 12.76
CA ARG A 150 8.77 1.56 14.19
C ARG A 150 7.52 1.82 15.02
N PRO A 151 7.41 1.20 16.21
CA PRO A 151 6.36 1.56 17.15
C PRO A 151 6.38 3.07 17.43
N GLY A 152 5.21 3.71 17.34
CA GLY A 152 5.06 5.14 17.50
C GLY A 152 5.05 5.96 16.20
N ASP A 153 5.43 5.38 15.06
CA ASP A 153 5.35 6.07 13.77
C ASP A 153 3.91 6.54 13.49
N THR A 154 3.78 7.81 13.10
CA THR A 154 2.50 8.44 12.75
C THR A 154 2.34 8.57 11.23
N PRO A 155 1.10 8.78 10.73
CA PRO A 155 0.87 9.18 9.35
C PRO A 155 1.81 10.30 8.93
N MET A 156 2.36 10.19 7.72
CA MET A 156 3.21 11.22 7.13
C MET A 156 2.35 12.15 6.27
N HIS A 157 2.61 13.44 6.36
CA HIS A 157 2.08 14.40 5.40
C HIS A 157 2.90 14.38 4.11
N LEU A 158 2.32 14.85 3.00
CA LEU A 158 2.95 14.78 1.69
C LEU A 158 4.33 15.47 1.66
N ALA A 159 4.51 16.59 2.36
CA ALA A 159 5.80 17.26 2.47
C ALA A 159 6.89 16.33 3.04
N GLU A 160 6.58 15.60 4.11
CA GLU A 160 7.49 14.68 4.78
C GLU A 160 7.81 13.46 3.90
N ILE A 161 6.83 12.97 3.13
CA ILE A 161 7.04 11.89 2.14
C ILE A 161 8.11 12.32 1.14
N TRP A 162 8.08 13.58 0.71
CA TRP A 162 9.08 14.16 -0.19
C TRP A 162 10.33 14.67 0.54
N ARG A 163 10.50 14.35 1.83
CA ARG A 163 11.66 14.73 2.65
C ARG A 163 11.93 16.23 2.62
N ASP A 164 10.86 17.02 2.64
CA ASP A 164 10.90 18.48 2.61
C ASP A 164 11.66 19.05 1.39
N ALA A 165 11.67 18.31 0.27
CA ALA A 165 12.35 18.72 -0.96
C ALA A 165 11.65 19.88 -1.70
N PHE A 166 10.49 20.34 -1.19
CA PHE A 166 9.76 21.45 -1.79
C PHE A 166 10.27 22.80 -1.29
N PRO A 167 10.26 23.85 -2.14
CA PRO A 167 10.44 25.23 -1.67
C PRO A 167 9.42 25.59 -0.58
N ALA A 168 9.78 26.45 0.37
CA ALA A 168 8.95 26.78 1.54
C ALA A 168 7.52 27.22 1.18
N GLU A 169 7.35 28.03 0.12
CA GLU A 169 6.05 28.48 -0.34
C GLU A 169 5.16 27.33 -0.84
N VAL A 170 5.75 26.35 -1.52
CA VAL A 170 5.05 25.15 -2.01
C VAL A 170 4.72 24.22 -0.85
N HIS A 171 5.67 24.06 0.09
CA HIS A 171 5.47 23.31 1.32
C HIS A 171 4.25 23.82 2.10
N ASP A 172 4.16 25.13 2.36
CA ASP A 172 3.06 25.71 3.12
C ASP A 172 1.69 25.51 2.46
N VAL A 173 1.63 25.59 1.13
CA VAL A 173 0.41 25.31 0.36
C VAL A 173 0.01 23.84 0.48
N ILE A 174 0.96 22.91 0.38
CA ILE A 174 0.71 21.47 0.54
C ILE A 174 0.16 21.20 1.95
N MET A 175 0.83 21.70 2.99
CA MET A 175 0.43 21.50 4.38
C MET A 175 -0.94 22.12 4.68
N ALA A 176 -1.24 23.31 4.14
CA ALA A 176 -2.55 23.93 4.28
C ALA A 176 -3.67 23.09 3.65
N ARG A 177 -3.42 22.50 2.47
CA ARG A 177 -4.37 21.60 1.80
C ARG A 177 -4.59 20.32 2.61
N THR A 178 -3.51 19.69 3.08
CA THR A 178 -3.59 18.49 3.93
C THR A 178 -4.43 18.77 5.19
N ARG A 179 -4.15 19.86 5.91
CA ARG A 179 -4.92 20.25 7.10
C ARG A 179 -6.40 20.53 6.79
N ALA A 180 -6.69 21.15 5.66
CA ALA A 180 -8.08 21.39 5.25
C ALA A 180 -8.83 20.09 4.98
N GLU A 181 -8.15 19.11 4.39
CA GLU A 181 -8.72 17.78 4.14
C GLU A 181 -8.90 16.99 5.44
N GLU A 182 -7.92 17.00 6.34
CA GLU A 182 -8.04 16.42 7.69
C GLU A 182 -9.26 17.00 8.43
N LEU A 183 -9.40 18.33 8.42
CA LEU A 183 -10.56 19.01 9.00
C LEU A 183 -11.88 18.57 8.36
N ARG A 184 -11.91 18.41 7.03
CA ARG A 184 -13.10 17.96 6.29
C ARG A 184 -13.53 16.56 6.70
N ILE A 185 -12.59 15.65 6.93
CA ILE A 185 -12.89 14.27 7.35
C ILE A 185 -12.96 14.12 8.88
N GLY A 186 -12.67 15.19 9.63
CA GLY A 186 -12.66 15.22 11.09
C GLY A 186 -11.49 14.45 11.71
N PHE A 187 -10.38 14.27 10.99
CA PHE A 187 -9.16 13.65 11.50
C PHE A 187 -8.32 14.71 12.24
N GLY A 188 -7.79 14.33 13.40
CA GLY A 188 -7.16 15.26 14.35
C GLY A 188 -6.09 14.58 15.19
N ALA A 189 -5.44 15.32 16.09
CA ALA A 189 -4.31 14.80 16.88
C ALA A 189 -4.68 13.59 17.73
N GLU A 190 -5.89 13.53 18.28
CA GLU A 190 -6.43 12.38 19.00
C GLU A 190 -6.55 11.14 18.11
N HIS A 191 -6.81 11.31 16.82
CA HIS A 191 -6.92 10.23 15.85
C HIS A 191 -5.55 9.76 15.35
N VAL A 192 -4.59 10.68 15.18
CA VAL A 192 -3.18 10.35 14.89
C VAL A 192 -2.64 9.36 15.91
N ASP A 193 -2.92 9.65 17.17
CA ASP A 193 -2.50 8.84 18.31
C ASP A 193 -3.11 7.44 18.34
N LEU A 194 -4.32 7.27 17.79
CA LEU A 194 -5.03 5.99 17.72
C LEU A 194 -4.55 5.11 16.56
N VAL A 195 -4.12 5.71 15.44
CA VAL A 195 -3.72 4.96 14.23
C VAL A 195 -2.23 4.68 14.13
N ARG A 196 -1.40 5.29 14.98
CA ARG A 196 0.06 5.12 14.99
C ARG A 196 0.49 3.65 14.93
N MET A 197 1.70 3.39 14.45
CA MET A 197 2.26 2.05 14.43
C MET A 197 2.37 1.49 15.85
N PRO A 198 1.80 0.31 16.13
CA PRO A 198 1.74 -0.22 17.48
C PRO A 198 3.00 -1.03 17.78
N ALA A 199 3.33 -1.20 19.07
CA ALA A 199 4.44 -2.05 19.49
C ALA A 199 4.18 -3.55 19.26
N SER A 200 2.90 -3.94 19.22
CA SER A 200 2.42 -5.27 18.84
C SER A 200 1.20 -5.12 17.93
N PRO A 201 0.91 -6.08 17.03
CA PRO A 201 -0.26 -6.00 16.17
C PRO A 201 -1.54 -5.66 16.95
N ASN A 202 -2.29 -4.67 16.48
CA ASN A 202 -3.53 -4.21 17.10
C ASN A 202 -4.74 -4.59 16.24
N GLY A 203 -5.95 -4.38 16.77
CA GLY A 203 -7.18 -4.85 16.15
C GLY A 203 -7.61 -6.23 16.65
N ILE A 204 -8.61 -6.83 16.02
CA ILE A 204 -9.12 -8.14 16.39
C ILE A 204 -8.18 -9.25 15.90
N ARG A 205 -7.84 -10.19 16.79
CA ARG A 205 -7.10 -11.40 16.41
C ARG A 205 -7.95 -12.33 15.57
N ALA A 206 -7.35 -12.98 14.58
CA ALA A 206 -8.04 -13.90 13.69
C ALA A 206 -8.61 -15.13 14.41
N ASP A 207 -8.03 -15.57 15.54
CA ASP A 207 -8.59 -16.65 16.36
C ASP A 207 -9.90 -16.29 17.09
N LEU A 208 -10.24 -15.01 17.16
CA LEU A 208 -11.53 -14.51 17.66
C LEU A 208 -12.56 -14.30 16.54
N LEU A 209 -12.19 -14.56 15.29
CA LEU A 209 -13.08 -14.54 14.13
C LEU A 209 -13.77 -15.90 13.97
N SER A 210 -15.01 -15.88 13.50
CA SER A 210 -15.71 -17.08 13.04
C SER A 210 -15.02 -17.69 11.81
N PRO A 211 -15.26 -18.97 11.48
CA PRO A 211 -14.66 -19.58 10.29
C PRO A 211 -14.95 -18.84 8.98
N ALA A 212 -16.16 -18.27 8.83
CA ALA A 212 -16.51 -17.48 7.64
C ALA A 212 -15.73 -16.15 7.57
N GLN A 213 -15.53 -15.47 8.70
CA GLN A 213 -14.73 -14.25 8.79
C GLN A 213 -13.23 -14.52 8.57
N GLN A 214 -12.72 -15.66 9.03
CA GLN A 214 -11.35 -16.09 8.72
C GLN A 214 -11.16 -16.32 7.22
N GLU A 215 -12.18 -16.82 6.52
CA GLU A 215 -12.13 -16.98 5.07
C GLU A 215 -12.17 -15.66 4.32
N LEU A 216 -12.93 -14.67 4.81
CA LEU A 216 -12.85 -13.29 4.30
C LEU A 216 -11.47 -12.68 4.52
N LEU A 217 -10.86 -12.88 5.69
CA LEU A 217 -9.49 -12.44 5.96
C LEU A 217 -8.48 -13.11 5.03
N ARG A 218 -8.62 -14.42 4.76
CA ARG A 218 -7.78 -15.15 3.80
C ARG A 218 -7.95 -14.59 2.39
N SER A 219 -9.19 -14.44 1.94
CA SER A 219 -9.51 -13.89 0.62
C SER A 219 -8.95 -12.48 0.44
N LEU A 220 -9.02 -11.66 1.49
CA LEU A 220 -8.41 -10.34 1.53
C LEU A 220 -6.89 -10.42 1.37
N LEU A 221 -6.21 -11.28 2.14
CA LEU A 221 -4.77 -11.51 2.03
C LEU A 221 -4.36 -11.99 0.64
N ASP A 222 -5.16 -12.85 0.01
CA ASP A 222 -4.91 -13.34 -1.34
C ASP A 222 -4.90 -12.20 -2.39
N THR A 223 -5.58 -11.07 -2.15
CA THR A 223 -5.48 -9.88 -3.04
C THR A 223 -4.12 -9.17 -2.96
N TYR A 224 -3.36 -9.41 -1.90
CA TYR A 224 -1.99 -8.91 -1.72
C TYR A 224 -0.98 -9.93 -2.21
N LEU A 225 -1.14 -11.17 -1.76
CA LEU A 225 -0.23 -12.26 -2.12
C LEU A 225 -0.35 -12.62 -3.59
N GLY A 226 -1.55 -12.59 -4.17
CA GLY A 226 -1.80 -12.84 -5.58
C GLY A 226 -1.18 -11.81 -6.53
N ARG A 227 -0.48 -10.78 -6.03
CA ARG A 227 0.28 -9.82 -6.85
C ARG A 227 1.59 -10.42 -7.36
N MET A 228 2.20 -11.34 -6.61
CA MET A 228 3.46 -11.99 -6.97
C MET A 228 3.23 -13.25 -7.83
N PRO A 229 4.26 -13.78 -8.52
CA PRO A 229 4.14 -15.03 -9.29
C PRO A 229 3.56 -16.18 -8.46
N ASP A 230 2.76 -17.05 -9.08
CA ASP A 230 1.92 -18.05 -8.38
C ASP A 230 2.73 -19.01 -7.49
N ASP A 231 3.93 -19.38 -7.91
CA ASP A 231 4.86 -20.23 -7.16
C ASP A 231 5.34 -19.56 -5.87
N VAL A 232 5.65 -18.26 -5.94
CA VAL A 232 6.04 -17.45 -4.77
C VAL A 232 4.84 -17.15 -3.89
N ALA A 233 3.68 -16.84 -4.50
CA ALA A 233 2.45 -16.55 -3.77
C ALA A 233 2.01 -17.75 -2.93
N GLY A 234 2.12 -18.97 -3.44
CA GLY A 234 1.82 -20.19 -2.69
C GLY A 234 2.72 -20.40 -1.47
N VAL A 235 4.03 -20.11 -1.61
CA VAL A 235 4.99 -20.19 -0.49
C VAL A 235 4.68 -19.14 0.58
N GLU A 236 4.38 -17.90 0.17
CA GLU A 236 4.01 -16.84 1.10
C GLU A 236 2.67 -17.11 1.79
N ALA A 237 1.65 -17.56 1.06
CA ALA A 237 0.33 -17.89 1.61
C ALA A 237 0.40 -19.00 2.66
N ALA A 238 1.30 -19.98 2.49
CA ALA A 238 1.50 -21.05 3.46
C ALA A 238 1.94 -20.54 4.85
N LYS A 239 2.65 -19.39 4.93
CA LYS A 239 3.04 -18.77 6.19
C LYS A 239 1.85 -18.27 7.02
N TYR A 240 0.73 -17.97 6.35
CA TYR A 240 -0.49 -17.44 6.96
C TYR A 240 -1.63 -18.45 6.94
N ALA A 241 -1.33 -19.74 6.81
CA ALA A 241 -2.30 -20.83 6.95
C ALA A 241 -2.35 -21.37 8.39
N GLY A 242 -3.49 -21.96 8.78
CA GLY A 242 -3.64 -22.63 10.08
C GLY A 242 -3.28 -21.71 11.26
N ALA A 243 -2.31 -22.13 12.09
CA ALA A 243 -1.86 -21.34 13.24
C ALA A 243 -1.24 -19.97 12.84
N GLY A 244 -0.68 -19.85 11.63
CA GLY A 244 -0.16 -18.59 11.11
C GLY A 244 -1.27 -17.57 10.89
N LEU A 245 -2.45 -18.00 10.41
CA LEU A 245 -3.63 -17.14 10.25
C LEU A 245 -4.09 -16.61 11.60
N ASN A 246 -4.20 -17.49 12.60
CA ASN A 246 -4.70 -17.18 13.93
C ASN A 246 -3.89 -16.10 14.67
N GLY A 247 -2.61 -15.95 14.31
CA GLY A 247 -1.73 -14.91 14.86
C GLY A 247 -1.90 -13.53 14.22
N LEU A 248 -2.66 -13.42 13.13
CA LEU A 248 -2.91 -12.15 12.45
C LEU A 248 -3.96 -11.32 13.19
N HIS A 249 -3.83 -9.99 13.08
CA HIS A 249 -4.77 -9.04 13.64
C HIS A 249 -5.31 -8.14 12.53
N PHE A 250 -6.61 -7.90 12.55
CA PHE A 250 -7.30 -6.99 11.63
C PHE A 250 -7.75 -5.74 12.40
N ALA A 251 -7.24 -4.59 12.00
CA ALA A 251 -7.60 -3.29 12.54
C ALA A 251 -8.32 -2.44 11.48
N TRP A 252 -9.33 -1.70 11.89
CA TRP A 252 -10.13 -0.81 11.05
C TRP A 252 -10.18 0.61 11.60
N ALA A 253 -10.17 1.60 10.73
CA ALA A 253 -10.45 2.99 11.08
C ALA A 253 -11.39 3.65 10.07
N GLY A 254 -12.27 4.53 10.57
CA GLY A 254 -13.19 5.29 9.72
C GLY A 254 -14.50 4.56 9.40
N GLY A 255 -15.14 4.97 8.31
CA GLY A 255 -16.52 4.60 7.99
C GLY A 255 -16.68 3.22 7.35
N LEU A 256 -17.80 2.55 7.66
CA LEU A 256 -18.09 1.18 7.23
C LEU A 256 -18.79 1.09 5.86
N GLU A 257 -19.35 2.20 5.38
CA GLU A 257 -20.12 2.24 4.13
C GLU A 257 -19.27 2.72 2.95
N LYS A 258 -19.60 2.27 1.74
CA LYS A 258 -18.97 2.76 0.49
C LYS A 258 -19.05 4.29 0.43
N GLY A 259 -17.97 4.93 0.01
CA GLY A 259 -17.87 6.39 -0.08
C GLY A 259 -17.57 7.10 1.24
N GLN A 260 -17.35 6.34 2.33
CA GLN A 260 -16.83 6.91 3.58
C GLN A 260 -15.31 6.71 3.67
N PRO A 261 -14.56 7.72 4.18
CA PRO A 261 -13.13 7.61 4.44
C PRO A 261 -12.83 6.42 5.35
N HIS A 262 -11.87 5.59 4.97
CA HIS A 262 -11.60 4.35 5.69
C HIS A 262 -10.16 3.90 5.49
N TYR A 263 -9.69 3.14 6.47
CA TYR A 263 -8.36 2.55 6.52
C TYR A 263 -8.44 1.19 7.21
N TYR A 264 -7.60 0.25 6.81
CA TYR A 264 -7.37 -0.95 7.60
C TYR A 264 -5.91 -1.36 7.63
N ARG A 265 -5.56 -2.13 8.66
CA ARG A 265 -4.26 -2.77 8.82
C ARG A 265 -4.42 -4.24 9.14
N ILE A 266 -3.62 -5.09 8.47
CA ILE A 266 -3.44 -6.48 8.88
C ILE A 266 -2.03 -6.64 9.41
N GLY A 267 -1.90 -7.02 10.67
CA GLY A 267 -0.61 -7.14 11.36
C GLY A 267 -0.32 -8.55 11.84
N GLY A 268 0.91 -9.01 11.67
CA GLY A 268 1.43 -10.26 12.22
C GLY A 268 2.95 -10.21 12.36
N PRO A 269 3.60 -11.29 12.84
CA PRO A 269 5.04 -11.30 13.08
C PRO A 269 5.91 -11.02 11.84
N ARG A 270 5.43 -11.41 10.66
CA ARG A 270 6.09 -11.25 9.36
C ARG A 270 5.13 -10.72 8.30
N LEU A 271 4.15 -9.91 8.72
CA LEU A 271 3.15 -9.34 7.83
C LEU A 271 2.72 -7.98 8.34
N MET A 272 2.78 -6.99 7.46
CA MET A 272 2.11 -5.73 7.65
C MET A 272 1.45 -5.31 6.34
N VAL A 273 0.13 -5.28 6.35
CA VAL A 273 -0.70 -4.74 5.26
C VAL A 273 -1.31 -3.44 5.74
N GLU A 274 -1.31 -2.42 4.90
CA GLU A 274 -2.12 -1.23 5.10
C GLU A 274 -2.91 -0.91 3.84
N TYR A 275 -4.09 -0.36 4.03
CA TYR A 275 -4.95 0.16 2.99
C TYR A 275 -5.56 1.47 3.48
N ASP A 276 -5.57 2.49 2.64
CA ASP A 276 -6.23 3.76 2.88
C ASP A 276 -7.05 4.17 1.64
N ASN A 277 -8.23 4.73 1.87
CA ASN A 277 -8.90 5.56 0.90
C ASN A 277 -9.72 6.64 1.64
N ALA A 278 -9.09 7.79 1.86
CA ALA A 278 -9.70 8.94 2.53
C ALA A 278 -9.63 10.24 1.70
N GLN A 279 -8.61 10.39 0.86
CA GLN A 279 -8.37 11.58 0.05
C GLN A 279 -9.31 11.70 -1.15
N ASN A 280 -9.38 12.90 -1.73
CA ASN A 280 -10.08 13.19 -3.00
C ASN A 280 -11.54 12.73 -3.02
N GLY A 281 -12.23 12.82 -1.87
CA GLY A 281 -13.60 12.35 -1.75
C GLY A 281 -13.74 10.83 -1.78
N VAL A 282 -12.77 10.11 -1.17
CA VAL A 282 -12.71 8.64 -1.14
C VAL A 282 -12.47 8.07 -2.55
N ASN A 283 -11.60 8.73 -3.30
CA ASN A 283 -11.25 8.35 -4.66
C ASN A 283 -9.74 8.33 -4.94
N HIS A 284 -8.94 8.18 -3.89
CA HIS A 284 -7.49 8.06 -3.99
C HIS A 284 -7.06 6.99 -3.00
N VAL A 285 -6.80 5.80 -3.54
CA VAL A 285 -6.49 4.61 -2.74
C VAL A 285 -4.99 4.39 -2.68
N HIS A 286 -4.51 4.05 -1.50
CA HIS A 286 -3.17 3.53 -1.27
C HIS A 286 -3.24 2.15 -0.60
N SER A 287 -2.39 1.24 -1.04
CA SER A 287 -2.35 -0.13 -0.51
C SER A 287 -0.91 -0.64 -0.53
N VAL A 288 -0.45 -1.19 0.59
CA VAL A 288 0.88 -1.79 0.71
C VAL A 288 0.79 -3.11 1.44
N TRP A 289 1.64 -4.06 1.05
CA TRP A 289 2.03 -5.14 1.95
C TRP A 289 3.54 -5.21 2.12
N ARG A 290 3.95 -5.61 3.32
CA ARG A 290 5.31 -5.65 3.80
C ARG A 290 5.54 -6.93 4.61
N ASP A 291 6.75 -7.46 4.56
CA ASP A 291 7.27 -8.40 5.56
C ASP A 291 8.32 -7.62 6.35
N PRO A 292 8.00 -7.07 7.54
CA PRO A 292 8.94 -6.23 8.29
C PRO A 292 10.28 -6.91 8.61
N ALA A 293 10.34 -8.25 8.63
CA ALA A 293 11.58 -9.00 8.83
C ALA A 293 12.31 -9.35 7.53
N GLY A 294 11.66 -9.19 6.37
CA GLY A 294 12.16 -9.55 5.05
C GLY A 294 12.08 -8.44 3.99
N ASP A 295 11.70 -7.22 4.39
CA ASP A 295 11.58 -6.09 3.47
C ASP A 295 12.93 -5.77 2.83
N PHE A 296 12.91 -5.63 1.50
CA PHE A 296 14.10 -5.52 0.66
C PHE A 296 15.04 -6.74 0.72
N GLY A 297 14.66 -7.79 1.49
CA GLY A 297 15.37 -9.05 1.73
C GLY A 297 16.65 -8.89 2.55
N HIS A 298 17.64 -8.20 1.98
CA HIS A 298 18.91 -7.83 2.60
C HIS A 298 19.14 -6.32 2.45
N ASP A 299 19.99 -5.69 3.28
CA ASP A 299 20.42 -4.30 3.08
C ASP A 299 21.40 -4.18 1.90
N VAL A 300 21.00 -4.64 0.71
CA VAL A 300 21.81 -4.64 -0.51
C VAL A 300 22.20 -3.21 -0.89
N LEU A 301 21.34 -2.23 -0.61
CA LEU A 301 21.64 -0.82 -0.84
C LEU A 301 22.72 -0.30 0.11
N GLY A 302 22.65 -0.60 1.40
CA GLY A 302 23.69 -0.25 2.34
C GLY A 302 24.99 -1.04 2.09
N GLU A 303 24.91 -2.29 1.64
CA GLU A 303 26.09 -3.05 1.22
C GLU A 303 26.75 -2.43 -0.01
N HIS A 304 25.97 -2.05 -1.02
CA HIS A 304 26.48 -1.35 -2.21
C HIS A 304 27.13 -0.02 -1.84
N LEU A 305 26.47 0.80 -1.00
CA LEU A 305 27.04 2.04 -0.49
C LEU A 305 28.37 1.78 0.23
N ARG A 306 28.41 0.84 1.18
CA ARG A 306 29.63 0.47 1.92
C ARG A 306 30.77 -0.03 1.02
N SER A 307 30.47 -0.59 -0.15
CA SER A 307 31.46 -1.22 -1.03
C SER A 307 31.86 -0.38 -2.25
N HIS A 308 31.09 0.63 -2.65
CA HIS A 308 31.28 1.36 -3.91
C HIS A 308 31.21 2.89 -3.80
N HIS A 309 30.88 3.44 -2.63
CA HIS A 309 30.76 4.89 -2.38
C HIS A 309 31.35 5.28 -1.03
#